data_AF-A0A935NS16-F1
#
_entry.id   AF-A0A935NS16-F1
#
_cell.length_a   1.000
_cell.length_b   1.000
_cell.length_c   1.000
_cell.angle_alpha   90.00
_cell.angle_beta   90.00
_cell.angle_gamma   90.00
#
_symmetry.space_group_name_H-M   'P 1'
#
loop_
_entity.id
_entity.type
_entity.pdbx_description
1 polymer ?
#
loop_
_entity_poly.entity_id
_entity_poly.type
_entity_poly.pdbx_seq_one_letter_code
_entity_poly.pdbx_strand_id
1 'polypeptide(L)'
;MKSRFLVRMDELIDVAESSSKAVCLNLETASYLARRGDHIESRSIVHRVRSEGQHLKNGTIGAWLNFAEGMQFHSAGNASEAKLKWQRCLAIARSANANEVVARVSAWLAFVDYTNLSISSLISNTREALSVLADDNFEAIARTNLTAAQVFHLCGDYESARLFYEKSRTACLEYCDDVMLAALIHNMAWLRVSARRNQTLQGLETKDEGFLVEAAAESTSSYEKLIDSKGLDVMTPLLGAQVDIMFGRYAVAIDKIGAKLKDLRSQGLARLSGVLIADCAYCRAQIGDIEGAKNDAIVALGSISQIDHVDDLAVLFTRVSTVFKLTGDLEKSTECIERAKELWSEFMLLRKSILVQVGGHPGFVA
;
A
#
# COMPACT_ATOMS: atom_id res chain seq x y z
N MET A 1 -6.85 10.50 22.41
CA MET A 1 -7.99 9.60 22.67
C MET A 1 -7.45 8.17 22.69
N LYS A 2 -7.82 7.32 23.66
CA LYS A 2 -7.35 5.92 23.66
C LYS A 2 -7.99 5.17 22.49
N SER A 3 -7.21 4.44 21.70
CA SER A 3 -7.73 3.68 20.55
C SER A 3 -8.78 2.68 20.99
N ARG A 4 -9.90 2.60 20.26
CA ARG A 4 -10.99 1.65 20.53
C ARG A 4 -10.52 0.21 20.37
N PHE A 5 -9.64 -0.05 19.40
CA PHE A 5 -9.01 -1.35 19.22
C PHE A 5 -8.26 -1.77 20.48
N LEU A 6 -7.41 -0.88 21.03
CA LEU A 6 -6.61 -1.19 22.21
C LEU A 6 -7.48 -1.42 23.45
N VAL A 7 -8.54 -0.64 23.64
CA VAL A 7 -9.51 -0.87 24.73
C VAL A 7 -10.14 -2.25 24.61
N ARG A 8 -10.60 -2.63 23.42
CA ARG A 8 -11.17 -3.97 23.16
C ARG A 8 -10.14 -5.08 23.41
N MET A 9 -8.89 -4.89 23.00
CA MET A 9 -7.84 -5.88 23.22
C MET A 9 -7.55 -6.07 24.71
N ASP A 10 -7.50 -4.99 25.49
CA ASP A 10 -7.36 -5.07 26.95
C ASP A 10 -8.51 -5.90 27.56
N GLU A 11 -9.76 -5.59 27.19
CA GLU A 11 -10.94 -6.34 27.65
C GLU A 11 -10.89 -7.83 27.29
N LEU A 12 -10.50 -8.16 26.05
CA LEU A 12 -10.37 -9.55 25.59
C LEU A 12 -9.23 -10.30 26.30
N ILE A 13 -8.14 -9.62 26.62
CA ILE A 13 -7.02 -10.19 27.37
C ILE A 13 -7.44 -10.48 28.81
N ASP A 14 -8.18 -9.57 29.45
CA ASP A 14 -8.63 -9.71 30.84
C ASP A 14 -9.58 -10.91 31.04
N VAL A 15 -10.41 -11.23 30.04
CA VAL A 15 -11.36 -12.35 30.08
C VAL A 15 -10.85 -13.61 29.37
N ALA A 16 -9.60 -13.65 28.92
CA ALA A 16 -9.06 -14.77 28.16
C ALA A 16 -9.02 -16.06 29.00
N GLU A 17 -9.67 -17.12 28.51
CA GLU A 17 -9.79 -18.41 29.20
C GLU A 17 -8.45 -19.15 29.38
N SER A 18 -7.41 -18.77 28.63
CA SER A 18 -6.09 -19.38 28.73
C SER A 18 -4.97 -18.37 28.55
N SER A 19 -3.83 -18.65 29.20
CA SER A 19 -2.59 -17.88 29.03
C SER A 19 -2.13 -17.85 27.58
N SER A 20 -2.33 -18.94 26.83
CA SER A 20 -1.99 -19.00 25.41
C SER A 20 -2.83 -18.03 24.57
N LYS A 21 -4.15 -17.93 24.83
CA LYS A 21 -5.02 -16.97 24.12
C LYS A 21 -4.64 -15.53 24.45
N ALA A 22 -4.36 -15.22 25.72
CA ALA A 22 -3.89 -13.90 26.13
C ALA A 22 -2.57 -13.51 25.43
N VAL A 23 -1.64 -14.44 25.25
CA VAL A 23 -0.39 -14.19 24.50
C VAL A 23 -0.65 -13.93 23.02
N CYS A 24 -1.55 -14.66 22.37
CA CYS A 24 -1.94 -14.40 20.99
C CYS A 24 -2.56 -13.00 20.83
N LEU A 25 -3.46 -12.59 21.73
CA LEU A 25 -4.06 -11.25 21.73
C LEU A 25 -3.03 -10.14 21.96
N ASN A 26 -2.01 -10.38 22.79
CA ASN A 26 -0.88 -9.47 22.93
C ASN A 26 -0.09 -9.32 21.61
N LEU A 27 0.17 -10.42 20.90
CA LEU A 27 0.88 -10.38 19.62
C LEU A 27 0.06 -9.71 18.51
N GLU A 28 -1.26 -9.87 18.54
CA GLU A 28 -2.17 -9.10 17.71
C GLU A 28 -2.10 -7.60 18.02
N THR A 29 -2.11 -7.23 19.30
CA THR A 29 -1.90 -5.85 19.76
C THR A 29 -0.57 -5.29 19.25
N ALA A 30 0.50 -6.08 19.31
CA ALA A 30 1.79 -5.68 18.76
C ALA A 30 1.74 -5.44 17.24
N SER A 31 0.98 -6.25 16.51
CA SER A 31 0.77 -6.10 15.06
C SER A 31 0.01 -4.81 14.74
N TYR A 32 -1.02 -4.48 15.51
CA TYR A 32 -1.75 -3.21 15.41
C TYR A 32 -0.83 -2.00 15.69
N LEU A 33 -0.08 -2.03 16.80
CA LEU A 33 0.84 -0.96 17.18
C LEU A 33 1.92 -0.73 16.12
N ALA A 34 2.43 -1.79 15.50
CA ALA A 34 3.39 -1.67 14.39
C ALA A 34 2.79 -0.87 13.22
N ARG A 35 1.56 -1.20 12.81
CA ARG A 35 0.87 -0.51 11.71
C ARG A 35 0.53 0.94 12.04
N ARG A 36 0.24 1.25 13.30
CA ARG A 36 -0.04 2.62 13.75
C ARG A 36 1.22 3.51 13.76
N GLY A 37 2.40 2.89 13.81
CA GLY A 37 3.70 3.57 13.92
C GLY A 37 4.31 3.55 15.33
N ASP A 38 3.71 2.83 16.28
CA ASP A 38 4.21 2.71 17.66
C ASP A 38 5.19 1.55 17.79
N HIS A 39 6.30 1.67 17.06
CA HIS A 39 7.25 0.59 16.89
C HIS A 39 7.94 0.19 18.21
N ILE A 40 8.08 1.11 19.17
CA ILE A 40 8.72 0.81 20.46
C ILE A 40 7.86 -0.15 21.28
N GLU A 41 6.58 0.16 21.43
CA GLU A 41 5.62 -0.63 22.22
C GLU A 41 5.38 -1.99 21.56
N SER A 42 5.20 -2.00 20.23
CA SER A 42 5.11 -3.23 19.44
C SER A 42 6.32 -4.15 19.68
N ARG A 43 7.55 -3.61 19.59
CA ARG A 43 8.78 -4.38 19.82
C ARG A 43 8.88 -4.92 21.23
N SER A 44 8.45 -4.14 22.23
CA SER A 44 8.49 -4.57 23.63
C SER A 44 7.63 -5.82 23.85
N ILE A 45 6.42 -5.86 23.30
CA ILE A 45 5.54 -7.03 23.40
C ILE A 45 6.16 -8.26 22.73
N VAL A 46 6.64 -8.12 21.49
CA VAL A 46 7.27 -9.20 20.74
C VAL A 46 8.53 -9.72 21.46
N HIS A 47 9.37 -8.83 21.98
CA HIS A 47 10.57 -9.19 22.73
C HIS A 47 10.24 -9.98 23.99
N ARG A 48 9.22 -9.55 24.74
CA ARG A 48 8.76 -10.24 25.95
C ARG A 48 8.31 -11.66 25.63
N VAL A 49 7.41 -11.85 24.66
CA VAL A 49 6.91 -13.20 24.28
C VAL A 49 8.05 -14.10 23.77
N ARG A 50 9.02 -13.53 23.06
CA ARG A 50 10.22 -14.25 22.61
C ARG A 50 11.09 -14.69 23.79
N SER A 51 11.33 -13.80 24.76
CA SER A 51 12.15 -14.08 25.95
C SER A 51 11.55 -15.15 26.89
N GLU A 52 10.21 -15.17 27.01
CA GLU A 52 9.50 -16.16 27.83
C GLU A 52 9.47 -17.56 27.18
N GLY A 53 9.77 -17.68 25.89
CA GLY A 53 9.93 -18.96 25.19
C GLY A 53 8.64 -19.75 24.94
N GLN A 54 7.46 -19.18 25.21
CA GLN A 54 6.16 -19.88 25.07
C GLN A 54 5.90 -20.39 23.65
N HIS A 55 6.36 -19.63 22.64
CA HIS A 55 6.27 -19.97 21.22
C HIS A 55 6.99 -21.28 20.84
N LEU A 56 7.96 -21.74 21.65
CA LEU A 56 8.67 -23.01 21.41
C LEU A 56 7.82 -24.23 21.77
N LYS A 57 6.76 -24.04 22.58
CA LYS A 57 5.89 -25.12 23.07
C LYS A 57 4.49 -25.09 22.46
N ASN A 58 4.10 -23.97 21.86
CA ASN A 58 2.78 -23.78 21.25
C ASN A 58 2.93 -23.19 19.84
N GLY A 59 2.60 -23.99 18.83
CA GLY A 59 2.69 -23.61 17.42
C GLY A 59 1.83 -22.40 17.06
N THR A 60 0.64 -22.25 17.65
CA THR A 60 -0.23 -21.08 17.41
C THR A 60 0.42 -19.79 17.89
N ILE A 61 1.06 -19.80 19.07
CA ILE A 61 1.84 -18.65 19.55
C ILE A 61 3.04 -18.40 18.63
N GLY A 62 3.72 -19.45 18.17
CA GLY A 62 4.82 -19.35 17.20
C GLY A 62 4.40 -18.72 15.87
N ALA A 63 3.20 -19.04 15.38
CA ALA A 63 2.64 -18.43 14.19
C ALA A 63 2.35 -16.93 14.41
N TRP A 64 1.61 -16.59 15.46
CA TRP A 64 1.32 -15.20 15.82
C TRP A 64 2.57 -14.35 16.05
N LEU A 65 3.64 -14.94 16.62
CA LEU A 65 4.90 -14.23 16.84
C LEU A 65 5.54 -13.86 15.51
N ASN A 66 5.58 -14.79 14.55
CA ASN A 66 6.09 -14.50 13.21
C ASN A 66 5.19 -13.53 12.45
N PHE A 67 3.86 -13.58 12.66
CA PHE A 67 2.94 -12.61 12.08
C PHE A 67 3.24 -11.18 12.55
N ALA A 68 3.37 -10.99 13.87
CA ALA A 68 3.66 -9.69 14.48
C ALA A 68 5.04 -9.14 14.07
N GLU A 69 6.06 -10.00 14.03
CA GLU A 69 7.39 -9.61 13.52
C GLU A 69 7.33 -9.22 12.05
N GLY A 70 6.61 -9.98 11.22
CA GLY A 70 6.39 -9.62 9.82
C GLY A 70 5.74 -8.25 9.67
N MET A 71 4.77 -7.93 10.54
CA MET A 71 4.14 -6.62 10.58
C MET A 71 5.10 -5.49 10.96
N GLN A 72 5.99 -5.74 11.93
CA GLN A 72 7.04 -4.78 12.32
C GLN A 72 8.00 -4.50 11.17
N PHE A 73 8.43 -5.53 10.44
CA PHE A 73 9.29 -5.35 9.27
C PHE A 73 8.57 -4.62 8.15
N HIS A 74 7.30 -4.97 7.88
CA HIS A 74 6.50 -4.32 6.86
C HIS A 74 6.33 -2.82 7.15
N SER A 75 5.95 -2.48 8.37
CA SER A 75 5.72 -1.10 8.80
C SER A 75 7.02 -0.28 8.90
N ALA A 76 8.17 -0.95 8.88
CA ALA A 76 9.49 -0.34 8.81
C ALA A 76 10.10 -0.39 7.39
N GLY A 77 9.28 -0.64 6.37
CA GLY A 77 9.73 -0.63 4.97
C GLY A 77 10.54 -1.85 4.51
N ASN A 78 10.70 -2.87 5.34
CA ASN A 78 11.47 -4.07 5.01
C ASN A 78 10.56 -5.20 4.50
N ALA A 79 10.11 -5.06 3.25
CA ALA A 79 9.17 -6.00 2.63
C ALA A 79 9.72 -7.43 2.49
N SER A 80 11.02 -7.61 2.25
CA SER A 80 11.64 -8.92 2.11
C SER A 80 11.63 -9.70 3.42
N GLU A 81 12.00 -9.06 4.54
CA GLU A 81 11.95 -9.71 5.86
C GLU A 81 10.50 -9.94 6.30
N ALA A 82 9.60 -8.99 6.02
CA ALA A 82 8.18 -9.18 6.28
C ALA A 82 7.63 -10.43 5.58
N LYS A 83 7.91 -10.59 4.28
CA LYS A 83 7.49 -11.75 3.49
C LYS A 83 8.07 -13.05 4.06
N LEU A 84 9.36 -13.06 4.43
CA LEU A 84 10.00 -14.23 5.04
C LEU A 84 9.32 -14.63 6.35
N LYS A 85 9.02 -13.67 7.21
CA LYS A 85 8.31 -13.89 8.48
C LYS A 85 6.90 -14.41 8.25
N TRP A 86 6.17 -13.84 7.31
CA TRP A 86 4.82 -14.30 6.97
C TRP A 86 4.79 -15.68 6.33
N GLN A 87 5.77 -16.04 5.50
CA GLN A 87 5.90 -17.41 4.99
C GLN A 87 6.15 -18.44 6.12
N ARG A 88 7.00 -18.10 7.10
CA ARG A 88 7.21 -18.94 8.30
C ARG A 88 5.94 -19.03 9.15
N CYS A 89 5.27 -17.90 9.37
CA CYS A 89 3.99 -17.85 10.06
C CYS A 89 2.98 -18.81 9.42
N LEU A 90 2.82 -18.75 8.08
CA LEU A 90 1.90 -19.63 7.35
C LEU A 90 2.24 -21.12 7.54
N ALA A 91 3.52 -21.48 7.42
CA ALA A 91 3.96 -22.87 7.62
C ALA A 91 3.65 -23.39 9.04
N ILE A 92 3.92 -22.58 10.07
CA ILE A 92 3.65 -22.93 11.47
C ILE A 92 2.14 -22.95 11.75
N ALA A 93 1.38 -21.98 11.23
CA ALA A 93 -0.06 -21.91 11.42
C ALA A 93 -0.77 -23.14 10.84
N ARG A 94 -0.36 -23.58 9.65
CA ARG A 94 -0.86 -24.81 9.02
C ARG A 94 -0.56 -26.05 9.88
N SER A 95 0.67 -26.20 10.37
CA SER A 95 1.02 -27.38 11.20
C SER A 95 0.30 -27.38 12.55
N ALA A 96 -0.01 -26.20 13.09
CA ALA A 96 -0.78 -26.02 14.32
C ALA A 96 -2.31 -26.05 14.12
N ASN A 97 -2.81 -26.20 12.88
CA ASN A 97 -4.23 -26.05 12.52
C ASN A 97 -4.84 -24.72 13.00
N ALA A 98 -4.05 -23.66 13.01
CA ALA A 98 -4.46 -22.33 13.45
C ALA A 98 -5.08 -21.54 12.29
N ASN A 99 -6.27 -21.94 11.85
CA ASN A 99 -6.97 -21.38 10.68
C ASN A 99 -7.16 -19.87 10.73
N GLU A 100 -7.42 -19.29 11.91
CA GLU A 100 -7.49 -17.84 12.10
C GLU A 100 -6.22 -17.13 11.60
N VAL A 101 -5.06 -17.70 11.94
CA VAL A 101 -3.75 -17.14 11.57
C VAL A 101 -3.43 -17.40 10.10
N VAL A 102 -3.82 -18.58 9.58
CA VAL A 102 -3.70 -18.89 8.15
C VAL A 102 -4.47 -17.86 7.31
N ALA A 103 -5.72 -17.57 7.67
CA ALA A 103 -6.55 -16.59 6.95
C ALA A 103 -5.88 -15.21 6.90
N ARG A 104 -5.42 -14.71 8.06
CA ARG A 104 -4.77 -13.40 8.17
C ARG A 104 -3.47 -13.33 7.39
N VAL A 105 -2.56 -14.28 7.60
CA VAL A 105 -1.24 -14.24 6.96
C VAL A 105 -1.35 -14.41 5.44
N SER A 106 -2.27 -15.25 4.96
CA SER A 106 -2.53 -15.38 3.52
C SER A 106 -3.12 -14.10 2.94
N ALA A 107 -3.99 -13.38 3.65
CA ALA A 107 -4.49 -12.07 3.22
C ALA A 107 -3.37 -11.02 3.08
N TRP A 108 -2.41 -10.99 4.02
CA TRP A 108 -1.25 -10.10 3.96
C TRP A 108 -0.25 -10.49 2.87
N LEU A 109 -0.02 -11.79 2.65
CA LEU A 109 0.80 -12.26 1.53
C LEU A 109 0.16 -11.89 0.19
N ALA A 110 -1.16 -12.00 0.06
CA ALA A 110 -1.88 -11.54 -1.14
C ALA A 110 -1.69 -10.04 -1.39
N PHE A 111 -1.73 -9.22 -0.33
CA PHE A 111 -1.42 -7.80 -0.44
C PHE A 111 0.03 -7.53 -0.90
N VAL A 112 1.01 -8.26 -0.36
CA VAL A 112 2.40 -8.14 -0.83
C VAL A 112 2.52 -8.54 -2.30
N ASP A 113 1.86 -9.62 -2.71
CA ASP A 113 1.89 -10.06 -4.11
C ASP A 113 1.18 -9.05 -5.03
N TYR A 114 0.13 -8.36 -4.57
CA TYR A 114 -0.45 -7.20 -5.26
C TYR A 114 0.56 -6.07 -5.44
N THR A 115 1.27 -5.69 -4.38
CA THR A 115 2.26 -4.60 -4.46
C THR A 115 3.43 -4.90 -5.40
N ASN A 116 3.66 -6.17 -5.74
CA ASN A 116 4.68 -6.62 -6.69
C ASN A 116 4.07 -7.12 -8.02
N LEU A 117 2.77 -6.92 -8.24
CA LEU A 117 2.03 -7.38 -9.42
C LEU A 117 2.21 -8.88 -9.73
N SER A 118 2.43 -9.69 -8.69
CA SER A 118 2.59 -11.15 -8.76
C SER A 118 1.22 -11.84 -8.74
N ILE A 119 0.47 -11.70 -9.83
CA ILE A 119 -0.98 -12.01 -9.91
C ILE A 119 -1.31 -13.46 -9.56
N SER A 120 -0.53 -14.43 -10.04
CA SER A 120 -0.79 -15.85 -9.74
C SER A 120 -0.64 -16.16 -8.25
N SER A 121 0.37 -15.60 -7.59
CA SER A 121 0.58 -15.76 -6.14
C SER A 121 -0.49 -15.01 -5.32
N LEU A 122 -0.88 -13.82 -5.76
CA LEU A 122 -2.00 -13.06 -5.20
C LEU A 122 -3.29 -13.91 -5.17
N ILE A 123 -3.66 -14.51 -6.31
CA ILE A 123 -4.85 -15.36 -6.41
C ILE A 123 -4.73 -16.58 -5.49
N SER A 124 -3.57 -17.24 -5.46
CA SER A 124 -3.34 -18.40 -4.59
C SER A 124 -3.52 -18.03 -3.11
N ASN A 125 -2.90 -16.95 -2.66
CA ASN A 125 -2.97 -16.50 -1.27
C ASN A 125 -4.37 -16.01 -0.90
N THR A 126 -5.06 -15.33 -1.81
CA THR A 126 -6.45 -14.91 -1.61
C THR A 126 -7.38 -16.10 -1.43
N ARG A 127 -7.25 -17.13 -2.29
CA ARG A 127 -8.05 -18.36 -2.19
C ARG A 127 -7.79 -19.10 -0.89
N GLU A 128 -6.54 -19.17 -0.46
CA GLU A 128 -6.22 -19.79 0.82
C GLU A 128 -6.86 -19.02 1.97
N ALA A 129 -6.73 -17.69 1.98
CA ALA A 129 -7.33 -16.85 3.02
C ALA A 129 -8.84 -17.12 3.15
N LEU A 130 -9.56 -17.12 2.02
CA LEU A 130 -11.00 -17.37 1.96
C LEU A 130 -11.39 -18.80 2.33
N SER A 131 -10.56 -19.80 2.03
CA SER A 131 -10.88 -21.21 2.30
C SER A 131 -10.96 -21.57 3.78
N VAL A 132 -10.32 -20.77 4.65
CA VAL A 132 -10.28 -20.98 6.10
C VAL A 132 -10.85 -19.78 6.88
N LEU A 133 -11.49 -18.83 6.17
CA LEU A 133 -11.99 -17.60 6.74
C LEU A 133 -13.22 -17.88 7.60
N ALA A 134 -13.15 -17.49 8.88
CA ALA A 134 -14.29 -17.48 9.78
C ALA A 134 -14.99 -16.12 9.76
N ASP A 135 -16.29 -16.10 10.04
CA ASP A 135 -17.14 -14.89 10.00
C ASP A 135 -16.69 -13.80 11.00
N ASP A 136 -16.02 -14.19 12.08
CA ASP A 136 -15.50 -13.31 13.13
C ASP A 136 -14.03 -12.90 12.93
N ASN A 137 -13.37 -13.37 11.87
CA ASN A 137 -12.00 -13.00 11.53
C ASN A 137 -11.94 -11.68 10.75
N PHE A 138 -12.43 -10.62 11.39
CA PHE A 138 -12.65 -9.32 10.76
C PHE A 138 -11.39 -8.69 10.15
N GLU A 139 -10.21 -8.93 10.71
CA GLU A 139 -8.95 -8.42 10.13
C GLU A 139 -8.65 -9.09 8.78
N ALA A 140 -8.76 -10.42 8.70
CA ALA A 140 -8.57 -11.14 7.45
C ALA A 140 -9.65 -10.78 6.42
N ILE A 141 -10.91 -10.62 6.85
CA ILE A 141 -12.00 -10.10 6.00
C ILE A 141 -11.62 -8.72 5.46
N ALA A 142 -11.23 -7.79 6.33
CA ALA A 142 -10.89 -6.42 5.94
C ALA A 142 -9.73 -6.39 4.94
N ARG A 143 -8.62 -7.09 5.22
CA ARG A 143 -7.42 -7.11 4.37
C ARG A 143 -7.65 -7.80 3.04
N THR A 144 -8.37 -8.93 3.01
CA THR A 144 -8.68 -9.65 1.78
C THR A 144 -9.54 -8.79 0.85
N ASN A 145 -10.62 -8.21 1.40
CA ASN A 145 -11.50 -7.34 0.63
C ASN A 145 -10.80 -6.05 0.18
N LEU A 146 -9.96 -5.43 1.03
CA LEU A 146 -9.19 -4.26 0.62
C LEU A 146 -8.25 -4.58 -0.56
N THR A 147 -7.57 -5.71 -0.52
CA THR A 147 -6.66 -6.15 -1.58
C THR A 147 -7.43 -6.38 -2.89
N ALA A 148 -8.58 -7.08 -2.83
CA ALA A 148 -9.46 -7.25 -4.00
C ALA A 148 -9.93 -5.90 -4.56
N ALA A 149 -10.37 -4.98 -3.69
CA ALA A 149 -10.79 -3.65 -4.10
C ALA A 149 -9.67 -2.88 -4.82
N GLN A 150 -8.44 -2.97 -4.34
CA GLN A 150 -7.27 -2.34 -4.97
C GLN A 150 -6.95 -2.94 -6.34
N VAL A 151 -7.10 -4.25 -6.51
CA VAL A 151 -6.93 -4.94 -7.80
C VAL A 151 -7.97 -4.46 -8.81
N PHE A 152 -9.26 -4.49 -8.47
CA PHE A 152 -10.32 -4.01 -9.37
C PHE A 152 -10.17 -2.51 -9.68
N HIS A 153 -9.81 -1.70 -8.69
CA HIS A 153 -9.58 -0.27 -8.87
C HIS A 153 -8.40 -0.01 -9.81
N LEU A 154 -7.26 -0.70 -9.64
CA LEU A 154 -6.12 -0.63 -10.57
C LEU A 154 -6.55 -0.98 -12.00
N CYS A 155 -7.42 -1.98 -12.14
CA CYS A 155 -7.98 -2.40 -13.42
C CYS A 155 -9.05 -1.46 -13.97
N GLY A 156 -9.53 -0.47 -13.21
CA GLY A 156 -10.58 0.47 -13.59
C GLY A 156 -12.00 -0.09 -13.51
N ASP A 157 -12.19 -1.26 -12.91
CA ASP A 157 -13.50 -1.79 -12.55
C ASP A 157 -13.92 -1.19 -11.20
N TYR A 158 -14.39 0.06 -11.25
CA TYR A 158 -14.72 0.83 -10.06
C TYR A 158 -15.98 0.31 -9.35
N GLU A 159 -16.89 -0.37 -10.06
CA GLU A 159 -18.11 -0.95 -9.49
C GLU A 159 -17.76 -2.13 -8.58
N SER A 160 -16.97 -3.09 -9.10
CA SER A 160 -16.47 -4.21 -8.28
C SER A 160 -15.60 -3.70 -7.14
N ALA A 161 -14.70 -2.75 -7.42
CA ALA A 161 -13.84 -2.17 -6.38
C ALA A 161 -14.65 -1.57 -5.22
N ARG A 162 -15.73 -0.85 -5.52
CA ARG A 162 -16.61 -0.25 -4.51
C ARG A 162 -17.22 -1.28 -3.58
N LEU A 163 -17.75 -2.38 -4.12
CA LEU A 163 -18.33 -3.48 -3.33
C LEU A 163 -17.33 -4.01 -2.30
N PHE A 164 -16.08 -4.26 -2.73
CA PHE A 164 -15.02 -4.76 -1.87
C PHE A 164 -14.54 -3.72 -0.85
N TYR A 165 -14.47 -2.44 -1.22
CA TYR A 165 -14.18 -1.37 -0.23
C TYR A 165 -15.26 -1.30 0.85
N GLU A 166 -16.54 -1.47 0.50
CA GLU A 166 -17.64 -1.47 1.46
C GLU A 166 -17.55 -2.68 2.42
N LYS A 167 -17.33 -3.89 1.90
CA LYS A 167 -17.08 -5.10 2.73
C LYS A 167 -15.89 -4.89 3.69
N SER A 168 -14.79 -4.35 3.19
CA SER A 168 -13.59 -4.08 4.00
C SER A 168 -13.86 -3.04 5.10
N ARG A 169 -14.56 -1.96 4.78
CA ARG A 169 -14.94 -0.92 5.74
C ARG A 169 -15.80 -1.48 6.87
N THR A 170 -16.83 -2.27 6.54
CA THR A 170 -17.70 -2.89 7.55
C THR A 170 -16.88 -3.72 8.52
N ALA A 171 -16.00 -4.59 8.03
CA ALA A 171 -15.14 -5.40 8.88
C ALA A 171 -14.20 -4.57 9.77
N CYS A 172 -13.64 -3.46 9.26
CA CYS A 172 -12.83 -2.55 10.08
C CYS A 172 -13.64 -1.93 11.23
N LEU A 173 -14.88 -1.54 10.97
CA LEU A 173 -15.77 -0.93 11.96
C LEU A 173 -16.20 -1.93 13.04
N GLU A 174 -16.57 -3.15 12.64
CA GLU A 174 -16.89 -4.25 13.56
C GLU A 174 -15.70 -4.58 14.47
N TYR A 175 -14.49 -4.58 13.90
CA TYR A 175 -13.28 -4.88 14.66
C TYR A 175 -12.71 -3.69 15.43
N CYS A 176 -13.26 -2.49 15.23
CA CYS A 176 -12.70 -1.23 15.74
C CYS A 176 -11.25 -0.97 15.30
N ASP A 177 -10.80 -1.52 14.17
CA ASP A 177 -9.44 -1.34 13.63
C ASP A 177 -9.38 -0.04 12.81
N ASP A 178 -9.15 1.06 13.52
CA ASP A 178 -9.00 2.39 12.97
C ASP A 178 -7.78 2.55 12.06
N VAL A 179 -6.73 1.75 12.26
CA VAL A 179 -5.51 1.77 11.44
C VAL A 179 -5.74 1.08 10.09
N MET A 180 -6.46 -0.04 10.05
CA MET A 180 -6.88 -0.67 8.79
C MET A 180 -7.84 0.26 8.02
N LEU A 181 -8.72 0.96 8.73
CA LEU A 181 -9.61 1.96 8.12
C LEU A 181 -8.82 3.14 7.53
N ALA A 182 -7.76 3.61 8.21
CA ALA A 182 -6.85 4.62 7.65
C ALA A 182 -6.18 4.14 6.36
N ALA A 183 -5.67 2.90 6.34
CA ALA A 183 -5.08 2.29 5.16
C ALA A 183 -6.09 2.17 4.00
N LEU A 184 -7.35 1.82 4.30
CA LEU A 184 -8.44 1.78 3.31
C LEU A 184 -8.67 3.16 2.69
N ILE A 185 -8.82 4.20 3.52
CA ILE A 185 -9.06 5.59 3.05
C ILE A 185 -7.89 6.06 2.19
N HIS A 186 -6.66 5.85 2.65
CA HIS A 186 -5.45 6.18 1.90
C HIS A 186 -5.41 5.46 0.55
N ASN A 187 -5.61 4.14 0.51
CA ASN A 187 -5.52 3.37 -0.73
C ASN A 187 -6.58 3.77 -1.76
N MET A 188 -7.80 4.08 -1.30
CA MET A 188 -8.84 4.63 -2.16
C MET A 188 -8.42 5.97 -2.76
N ALA A 189 -7.87 6.88 -1.95
CA ALA A 189 -7.40 8.17 -2.40
C ALA A 189 -6.22 8.03 -3.37
N TRP A 190 -5.19 7.27 -3.01
CA TRP A 190 -4.00 7.03 -3.82
C TRP A 190 -4.33 6.50 -5.21
N LEU A 191 -5.18 5.47 -5.30
CA LEU A 191 -5.56 4.89 -6.59
C LEU A 191 -6.42 5.84 -7.41
N ARG A 192 -7.29 6.64 -6.77
CA ARG A 192 -8.08 7.67 -7.48
C ARG A 192 -7.18 8.75 -8.06
N VAL A 193 -6.24 9.28 -7.28
CA VAL A 193 -5.27 10.27 -7.74
C VAL A 193 -4.38 9.68 -8.84
N SER A 194 -3.89 8.46 -8.67
CA SER A 194 -3.08 7.79 -9.69
C SER A 194 -3.85 7.58 -10.99
N ALA A 195 -5.10 7.10 -10.94
CA ALA A 195 -5.94 6.91 -12.11
C ALA A 195 -6.17 8.23 -12.84
N ARG A 196 -6.48 9.30 -12.09
CA ARG A 196 -6.67 10.64 -12.66
C ARG A 196 -5.39 11.18 -13.31
N ARG A 197 -4.25 11.01 -12.64
CA ARG A 197 -2.93 11.40 -13.16
C ARG A 197 -2.67 10.69 -14.49
N ASN A 198 -2.85 9.38 -14.50
CA ASN A 198 -2.58 8.54 -15.66
C ASN A 198 -3.50 8.89 -16.85
N GLN A 199 -4.78 9.21 -16.60
CA GLN A 199 -5.69 9.71 -17.64
C GLN A 199 -5.21 11.04 -18.23
N THR A 200 -4.84 11.98 -17.36
CA THR A 200 -4.38 13.32 -17.76
C THR A 200 -3.10 13.23 -18.61
N LEU A 201 -2.15 12.40 -18.20
CA LEU A 201 -0.88 12.19 -18.91
C LEU A 201 -1.05 11.51 -20.28
N GLN A 202 -2.08 10.68 -20.43
CA GLN A 202 -2.44 10.07 -21.71
C GLN A 202 -3.30 10.99 -22.61
N GLY A 203 -3.67 12.18 -22.13
CA GLY A 203 -4.56 13.09 -22.85
C GLY A 203 -6.01 12.60 -22.94
N LEU A 204 -6.43 11.72 -22.03
CA LEU A 204 -7.81 11.22 -21.98
C LEU A 204 -8.72 12.23 -21.29
N GLU A 205 -9.94 12.38 -21.82
CA GLU A 205 -10.97 13.19 -21.18
C GLU A 205 -11.31 12.66 -19.79
N THR A 206 -11.52 13.60 -18.88
CA THR A 206 -11.79 13.31 -17.48
C THR A 206 -13.09 13.98 -17.05
N LYS A 207 -14.00 13.21 -16.46
CA LYS A 207 -15.33 13.71 -16.06
C LYS A 207 -15.35 14.49 -14.74
N ASP A 208 -14.30 14.36 -13.93
CA ASP A 208 -14.16 15.03 -12.63
C ASP A 208 -13.30 16.28 -12.78
N GLU A 209 -13.71 17.41 -12.21
CA GLU A 209 -12.93 18.66 -12.22
C GLU A 209 -11.81 18.68 -11.17
N GLY A 210 -11.62 17.57 -10.44
CA GLY A 210 -10.52 17.38 -9.49
C GLY A 210 -10.92 17.52 -8.02
N PHE A 211 -12.13 18.01 -7.74
CA PHE A 211 -12.65 18.16 -6.37
C PHE A 211 -12.62 16.85 -5.59
N LEU A 212 -12.98 15.72 -6.22
CA LEU A 212 -12.98 14.41 -5.54
C LEU A 212 -11.58 13.90 -5.22
N VAL A 213 -10.56 14.36 -5.95
CA VAL A 213 -9.16 14.01 -5.72
C VAL A 213 -8.60 14.80 -4.55
N GLU A 214 -8.87 16.11 -4.48
CA GLU A 214 -8.45 16.96 -3.36
C GLU A 214 -9.13 16.54 -2.05
N ALA A 215 -10.47 16.40 -2.07
CA ALA A 215 -11.23 15.95 -0.91
C ALA A 215 -10.79 14.57 -0.39
N ALA A 216 -10.39 13.65 -1.29
CA ALA A 216 -9.88 12.34 -0.89
C ALA A 216 -8.54 12.43 -0.16
N ALA A 217 -7.59 13.24 -0.67
CA ALA A 217 -6.29 13.43 -0.04
C ALA A 217 -6.41 14.15 1.32
N GLU A 218 -7.27 15.16 1.41
CA GLU A 218 -7.55 15.85 2.67
C GLU A 218 -8.20 14.94 3.71
N SER A 219 -9.10 14.07 3.28
CA SER A 219 -9.74 13.07 4.15
C SER A 219 -8.70 12.12 4.76
N THR A 220 -7.72 11.66 3.98
CA THR A 220 -6.62 10.83 4.48
C THR A 220 -5.84 11.55 5.58
N SER A 221 -5.35 12.78 5.32
CA SER A 221 -4.56 13.52 6.31
C SER A 221 -5.36 13.85 7.57
N SER A 222 -6.64 14.21 7.41
CA SER A 222 -7.51 14.54 8.54
C SER A 222 -7.79 13.31 9.41
N TYR A 223 -8.04 12.16 8.78
CA TYR A 223 -8.30 10.93 9.51
C TYR A 223 -7.06 10.41 10.25
N GLU A 224 -5.87 10.46 9.64
CA GLU A 224 -4.64 10.06 10.33
C GLU A 224 -4.35 10.91 11.58
N LYS A 225 -4.57 12.24 11.48
CA LYS A 225 -4.45 13.15 12.63
C LYS A 225 -5.47 12.81 13.72
N LEU A 226 -6.70 12.43 13.35
CA LEU A 226 -7.75 12.08 14.31
C LEU A 226 -7.35 10.86 15.15
N ILE A 227 -6.70 9.87 14.55
CA ILE A 227 -6.31 8.62 15.21
C ILE A 227 -4.87 8.61 15.72
N ASP A 228 -4.14 9.72 15.56
CA ASP A 228 -2.72 9.87 15.88
C ASP A 228 -1.85 8.76 15.24
N SER A 229 -2.14 8.42 13.98
CA SER A 229 -1.39 7.42 13.22
C SER A 229 -0.17 8.05 12.55
N LYS A 230 0.95 7.34 12.62
CA LYS A 230 2.21 7.66 11.94
C LYS A 230 2.57 6.64 10.86
N GLY A 231 1.68 5.67 10.60
CA GLY A 231 1.93 4.56 9.70
C GLY A 231 2.14 4.93 8.22
N LEU A 232 1.67 6.11 7.78
CA LEU A 232 1.79 6.57 6.39
C LEU A 232 2.45 7.95 6.29
N ASP A 233 3.35 8.27 7.22
CA ASP A 233 4.03 9.57 7.36
C ASP A 233 4.79 10.06 6.11
N VAL A 234 5.20 9.14 5.22
CA VAL A 234 5.80 9.44 3.92
C VAL A 234 4.75 9.46 2.82
N MET A 235 3.81 8.51 2.81
CA MET A 235 2.86 8.34 1.72
C MET A 235 1.80 9.44 1.66
N THR A 236 1.23 9.85 2.81
CA THR A 236 0.19 10.89 2.85
C THR A 236 0.68 12.24 2.33
N PRO A 237 1.88 12.73 2.69
CA PRO A 237 2.43 13.94 2.07
C PRO A 237 2.68 13.82 0.57
N LEU A 238 3.12 12.65 0.08
CA LEU A 238 3.33 12.42 -1.35
C LEU A 238 2.01 12.36 -2.14
N LEU A 239 0.95 11.82 -1.54
CA LEU A 239 -0.40 11.90 -2.09
C LEU A 239 -0.81 13.37 -2.27
N GLY A 240 -0.60 14.20 -1.24
CA GLY A 240 -0.85 15.64 -1.31
C GLY A 240 -0.01 16.34 -2.38
N ALA A 241 1.25 15.93 -2.57
CA ALA A 241 2.10 16.49 -3.62
C ALA A 241 1.56 16.17 -5.02
N GLN A 242 1.07 14.94 -5.26
CA GLN A 242 0.45 14.60 -6.54
C GLN A 242 -0.80 15.45 -6.84
N VAL A 243 -1.61 15.74 -5.82
CA VAL A 243 -2.74 16.68 -5.94
C VAL A 243 -2.24 18.07 -6.30
N ASP A 244 -1.21 18.58 -5.61
CA ASP A 244 -0.65 19.91 -5.92
C ASP A 244 -0.15 20.03 -7.36
N ILE A 245 0.47 18.98 -7.91
CA ILE A 245 0.90 18.95 -9.31
C ILE A 245 -0.29 19.08 -10.26
N MET A 246 -1.41 18.38 -9.99
CA MET A 246 -2.61 18.45 -10.81
C MET A 246 -3.23 19.85 -10.83
N PHE A 247 -3.15 20.57 -9.71
CA PHE A 247 -3.71 21.92 -9.56
C PHE A 247 -2.69 23.03 -9.86
N GLY A 248 -1.53 22.70 -10.45
CA GLY A 248 -0.52 23.69 -10.83
C GLY A 248 0.22 24.34 -9.66
N ARG A 249 0.10 23.79 -8.44
CA ARG A 249 0.80 24.26 -7.22
C ARG A 249 2.22 23.70 -7.16
N TYR A 250 2.98 23.94 -8.22
CA TYR A 250 4.25 23.27 -8.49
C TYR A 250 5.33 23.50 -7.42
N ALA A 251 5.47 24.73 -6.91
CA ALA A 251 6.44 25.02 -5.85
C ALA A 251 6.18 24.20 -4.58
N VAL A 252 4.91 24.11 -4.17
CA VAL A 252 4.49 23.33 -3.00
C VAL A 252 4.75 21.83 -3.21
N ALA A 253 4.50 21.33 -4.42
CA ALA A 253 4.78 19.93 -4.76
C ALA A 253 6.28 19.61 -4.67
N ILE A 254 7.16 20.49 -5.18
CA ILE A 254 8.62 20.32 -5.10
C ILE A 254 9.07 20.22 -3.64
N ASP A 255 8.61 21.12 -2.78
CA ASP A 255 8.97 21.12 -1.36
C ASP A 255 8.51 19.84 -0.65
N LYS A 256 7.27 19.41 -0.91
CA LYS A 256 6.71 18.17 -0.32
C LYS A 256 7.47 16.93 -0.77
N ILE A 257 7.78 16.80 -2.06
CA ILE A 257 8.53 15.66 -2.60
C ILE A 257 9.96 15.68 -2.06
N GLY A 258 10.64 16.83 -2.11
CA GLY A 258 12.02 16.99 -1.64
C GLY A 258 12.18 16.65 -0.15
N ALA A 259 11.21 17.02 0.68
CA ALA A 259 11.21 16.71 2.11
C ALA A 259 11.15 15.19 2.39
N LYS A 260 10.56 14.40 1.49
CA LYS A 260 10.28 12.96 1.67
C LYS A 260 11.14 12.03 0.83
N LEU A 261 11.81 12.53 -0.20
CA LEU A 261 12.61 11.71 -1.11
C LEU A 261 13.66 10.86 -0.38
N LYS A 262 14.31 11.43 0.63
CA LYS A 262 15.34 10.76 1.45
C LYS A 262 14.79 9.61 2.30
N ASP A 263 13.49 9.63 2.63
CA ASP A 263 12.85 8.67 3.52
C ASP A 263 12.26 7.46 2.74
N LEU A 264 12.16 7.56 1.40
CA LEU A 264 11.55 6.52 0.55
C LEU A 264 12.20 5.15 0.74
N ARG A 265 13.55 5.09 0.74
CA ARG A 265 14.28 3.83 0.86
C ARG A 265 14.05 3.17 2.22
N SER A 266 14.10 3.95 3.30
CA SER A 266 13.84 3.44 4.65
C SER A 266 12.40 2.97 4.84
N GLN A 267 11.46 3.45 4.02
CA GLN A 267 10.05 3.04 4.05
C GLN A 267 9.70 1.98 2.98
N GLY A 268 10.69 1.40 2.29
CA GLY A 268 10.44 0.36 1.28
C GLY A 268 9.79 0.89 0.00
N LEU A 269 9.84 2.19 -0.24
CA LEU A 269 9.23 2.89 -1.37
C LEU A 269 10.25 3.31 -2.42
N ALA A 270 11.43 2.67 -2.43
CA ALA A 270 12.54 3.04 -3.31
C ALA A 270 12.15 3.08 -4.81
N ARG A 271 11.25 2.20 -5.25
CA ARG A 271 10.73 2.17 -6.64
C ARG A 271 10.06 3.48 -7.07
N LEU A 272 9.50 4.25 -6.13
CA LEU A 272 8.84 5.52 -6.44
C LEU A 272 9.84 6.66 -6.68
N SER A 273 11.13 6.46 -6.42
CA SER A 273 12.12 7.54 -6.49
C SER A 273 12.21 8.14 -7.89
N GLY A 274 12.31 7.30 -8.93
CA GLY A 274 12.44 7.79 -10.31
C GLY A 274 11.24 8.62 -10.76
N VAL A 275 10.02 8.13 -10.50
CA VAL A 275 8.79 8.84 -10.90
C VAL A 275 8.60 10.14 -10.11
N LEU A 276 8.95 10.18 -8.83
CA LEU A 276 8.87 11.39 -8.01
C LEU A 276 9.90 12.45 -8.44
N ILE A 277 11.11 12.03 -8.81
CA ILE A 277 12.12 12.93 -9.37
C ILE A 277 11.66 13.49 -10.72
N ALA A 278 11.03 12.68 -11.56
CA ALA A 278 10.45 13.16 -12.83
C ALA A 278 9.27 14.14 -12.62
N ASP A 279 8.44 13.91 -11.60
CA ASP A 279 7.40 14.86 -11.19
C ASP A 279 8.02 16.18 -10.69
N CYS A 280 9.11 16.14 -9.91
CA CYS A 280 9.89 17.35 -9.55
C CYS A 280 10.47 18.08 -10.76
N ALA A 281 11.08 17.34 -11.70
CA ALA A 281 11.63 17.91 -12.93
C ALA A 281 10.55 18.66 -13.72
N TYR A 282 9.38 18.06 -13.87
CA TYR A 282 8.23 18.69 -14.49
C TYR A 282 7.80 19.96 -13.76
N CYS A 283 7.67 19.91 -12.43
CA CYS A 283 7.29 21.08 -11.64
C CYS A 283 8.29 22.23 -11.79
N ARG A 284 9.60 21.95 -11.77
CA ARG A 284 10.66 22.94 -11.98
C ARG A 284 10.55 23.60 -13.34
N ALA A 285 10.31 22.82 -14.40
CA ALA A 285 10.13 23.35 -15.75
C ALA A 285 8.93 24.31 -15.81
N GLN A 286 7.82 23.99 -15.13
CA GLN A 286 6.62 24.82 -15.11
C GLN A 286 6.81 26.16 -14.40
N ILE A 287 7.71 26.25 -13.42
CA ILE A 287 8.04 27.49 -12.70
C ILE A 287 9.24 28.25 -13.32
N GLY A 288 9.78 27.77 -14.44
CA GLY A 288 10.88 28.41 -15.17
C GLY A 288 12.29 28.03 -14.70
N ASP A 289 12.45 27.08 -13.79
CA ASP A 289 13.76 26.52 -13.41
C ASP A 289 14.19 25.45 -14.43
N ILE A 290 14.62 25.92 -15.60
CA ILE A 290 14.95 25.07 -16.76
C ILE A 290 16.18 24.17 -16.48
N GLU A 291 17.22 24.72 -15.84
CA GLU A 291 18.44 23.97 -15.53
C GLU A 291 18.18 22.89 -14.48
N GLY A 292 17.47 23.23 -13.39
CA GLY A 292 17.07 22.26 -12.38
C GLY A 292 16.17 21.17 -12.96
N ALA A 293 15.21 21.53 -13.81
CA ALA A 293 14.34 20.57 -14.48
C ALA A 293 15.12 19.57 -15.34
N LYS A 294 16.08 20.05 -16.14
CA LYS A 294 16.89 19.19 -17.02
C LYS A 294 17.76 18.23 -16.21
N ASN A 295 18.36 18.71 -15.12
CA ASN A 295 19.17 17.87 -14.22
C ASN A 295 18.30 16.78 -13.58
N ASP A 296 17.16 17.14 -13.00
CA ASP A 296 16.25 16.17 -12.37
C ASP A 296 15.72 15.16 -13.40
N ALA A 297 15.43 15.57 -14.64
CA ALA A 297 15.02 14.65 -15.71
C ALA A 297 16.10 13.61 -16.05
N ILE A 298 17.37 14.01 -16.12
CA ILE A 298 18.50 13.10 -16.34
C ILE A 298 18.64 12.13 -15.16
N VAL A 299 18.54 12.64 -13.92
CA VAL A 299 18.60 11.81 -12.70
C VAL A 299 17.44 10.81 -12.67
N ALA A 300 16.23 11.21 -13.03
CA ALA A 300 15.07 10.33 -13.08
C ALA A 300 15.29 9.15 -14.04
N LEU A 301 15.77 9.41 -15.26
CA LEU A 301 16.10 8.37 -16.23
C LEU A 301 17.23 7.45 -15.73
N GLY A 302 18.26 8.03 -15.09
CA GLY A 302 19.36 7.26 -14.50
C GLY A 302 18.97 6.44 -13.27
N SER A 303 17.80 6.69 -12.69
CA SER A 303 17.30 5.99 -11.50
C SER A 303 16.41 4.78 -11.82
N ILE A 304 16.11 4.54 -13.10
CA ILE A 304 15.25 3.43 -13.52
C ILE A 304 15.87 2.09 -13.11
N SER A 305 15.05 1.22 -12.54
CA SER A 305 15.41 -0.12 -12.09
C SER A 305 14.51 -1.19 -12.72
N GLN A 306 14.97 -2.44 -12.70
CA GLN A 306 14.20 -3.60 -13.17
C GLN A 306 12.96 -3.90 -12.29
N ILE A 307 12.93 -3.36 -11.07
CA ILE A 307 11.82 -3.54 -10.14
C ILE A 307 10.71 -2.49 -10.31
N ASP A 308 10.92 -1.50 -11.18
CA ASP A 308 9.95 -0.42 -11.37
C ASP A 308 8.76 -0.93 -12.17
N HIS A 309 7.57 -0.48 -11.77
CA HIS A 309 6.36 -0.89 -12.43
C HIS A 309 6.17 -0.16 -13.76
N VAL A 310 5.52 -0.86 -14.70
CA VAL A 310 5.25 -0.33 -16.04
C VAL A 310 4.48 1.00 -16.03
N ASP A 311 3.56 1.21 -15.08
CA ASP A 311 2.79 2.45 -14.95
C ASP A 311 3.63 3.59 -14.37
N ASP A 312 4.47 3.32 -13.37
CA ASP A 312 5.41 4.30 -12.83
C ASP A 312 6.40 4.77 -13.92
N LEU A 313 6.90 3.83 -14.74
CA LEU A 313 7.76 4.13 -15.88
C LEU A 313 7.02 4.94 -16.94
N ALA A 314 5.77 4.59 -17.26
CA ALA A 314 4.98 5.34 -18.24
C ALA A 314 4.80 6.81 -17.79
N VAL A 315 4.53 7.05 -16.51
CA VAL A 315 4.46 8.39 -15.92
C VAL A 315 5.80 9.10 -16.04
N LEU A 316 6.89 8.45 -15.62
CA LEU A 316 8.25 8.99 -15.65
C LEU A 316 8.63 9.47 -17.05
N PHE A 317 8.51 8.59 -18.06
CA PHE A 317 8.86 8.93 -19.44
C PHE A 317 7.95 10.03 -20.03
N THR A 318 6.65 10.04 -19.68
CA THR A 318 5.75 11.12 -20.12
C THR A 318 6.18 12.48 -19.55
N ARG A 319 6.53 12.53 -18.26
CA ARG A 319 7.00 13.75 -17.58
C ARG A 319 8.33 14.23 -18.16
N VAL A 320 9.31 13.33 -18.26
CA VAL A 320 10.64 13.63 -18.79
C VAL A 320 10.58 14.10 -20.24
N SER A 321 9.74 13.48 -21.09
CA SER A 321 9.53 13.96 -22.45
C SER A 321 9.05 15.41 -22.49
N THR A 322 8.10 15.75 -21.61
CA THR A 322 7.57 17.12 -21.51
C THR A 322 8.66 18.09 -21.06
N VAL A 323 9.50 17.70 -20.09
CA VAL A 323 10.63 18.51 -19.64
C VAL A 323 11.61 18.76 -20.78
N PHE A 324 12.05 17.71 -21.50
CA PHE A 324 12.98 17.87 -22.61
C PHE A 324 12.44 18.77 -23.72
N LYS A 325 11.13 18.66 -24.02
CA LYS A 325 10.47 19.57 -24.95
C LYS A 325 10.54 21.03 -24.49
N LEU A 326 10.24 21.29 -23.22
CA LEU A 326 10.27 22.64 -22.64
C LEU A 326 11.69 23.20 -22.56
N THR A 327 12.71 22.34 -22.41
CA THR A 327 14.13 22.73 -22.36
C THR A 327 14.79 22.78 -23.75
N GLY A 328 14.05 22.48 -24.83
CA GLY A 328 14.54 22.54 -26.22
C GLY A 328 15.25 21.29 -26.75
N ASP A 329 15.29 20.18 -26.00
CA ASP A 329 15.89 18.90 -26.43
C ASP A 329 14.82 18.02 -27.10
N LEU A 330 14.48 18.36 -28.35
CA LEU A 330 13.38 17.73 -29.08
C LEU A 330 13.65 16.26 -29.43
N GLU A 331 14.91 15.88 -29.62
CA GLU A 331 15.30 14.50 -29.92
C GLU A 331 15.00 13.60 -28.73
N LYS A 332 15.49 13.94 -27.53
CA LYS A 332 15.19 13.17 -26.32
C LYS A 332 13.73 13.22 -25.93
N SER A 333 13.05 14.34 -26.17
CA SER A 333 11.60 14.42 -25.97
C SER A 333 10.88 13.36 -26.82
N THR A 334 11.28 13.21 -28.09
CA THR A 334 10.69 12.25 -29.02
C THR A 334 10.97 10.81 -28.60
N GLU A 335 12.21 10.50 -28.21
CA GLU A 335 12.57 9.17 -27.69
C GLU A 335 11.73 8.82 -26.45
N CYS A 336 11.64 9.74 -25.48
CA CYS A 336 10.91 9.51 -24.25
C CYS A 336 9.39 9.35 -24.48
N ILE A 337 8.78 10.10 -25.40
CA ILE A 337 7.33 9.97 -25.64
C ILE A 337 6.99 8.66 -26.35
N GLU A 338 7.82 8.19 -27.28
CA GLU A 338 7.62 6.88 -27.91
C GLU A 338 7.72 5.76 -26.87
N ARG A 339 8.72 5.82 -25.97
CA ARG A 339 8.82 4.86 -24.87
C ARG A 339 7.62 4.92 -23.92
N ALA A 340 7.12 6.12 -23.60
CA ALA A 340 5.93 6.28 -22.78
C ALA A 340 4.69 5.64 -23.41
N LYS A 341 4.49 5.77 -24.73
CA LYS A 341 3.35 5.16 -25.46
C LYS A 341 3.39 3.63 -25.38
N GLU A 342 4.56 3.02 -25.55
CA GLU A 342 4.74 1.58 -25.39
C GLU A 342 4.36 1.12 -23.98
N LEU A 343 4.89 1.81 -22.96
CA LEU A 343 4.62 1.49 -21.55
C LEU A 343 3.14 1.67 -21.19
N TRP A 344 2.46 2.71 -21.70
CA TRP A 344 1.02 2.86 -21.52
C TRP A 344 0.24 1.70 -22.15
N SER A 345 0.64 1.25 -23.34
CA SER A 345 0.03 0.09 -24.00
C SER A 345 0.25 -1.20 -23.19
N GLU A 346 1.48 -1.44 -22.72
CA GLU A 346 1.83 -2.57 -21.85
C GLU A 346 1.00 -2.55 -20.55
N PHE A 347 0.84 -1.38 -19.91
CA PHE A 347 0.03 -1.23 -18.71
C PHE A 347 -1.45 -1.55 -18.97
N MET A 348 -2.00 -1.12 -20.10
CA MET A 348 -3.39 -1.44 -20.47
C MET A 348 -3.59 -2.93 -20.76
N LEU A 349 -2.61 -3.61 -21.36
CA LEU A 349 -2.62 -5.06 -21.54
C LEU A 349 -2.53 -5.78 -20.20
N LEU A 350 -1.66 -5.32 -19.29
CA LEU A 350 -1.56 -5.86 -17.94
C LEU A 350 -2.90 -5.79 -17.20
N ARG A 351 -3.56 -4.62 -17.20
CA ARG A 351 -4.88 -4.45 -16.56
C ARG A 351 -5.93 -5.42 -17.09
N LYS A 352 -5.98 -5.62 -18.41
CA LYS A 352 -6.88 -6.60 -19.05
C LYS A 352 -6.53 -8.04 -18.62
N SER A 353 -5.25 -8.39 -18.60
CA SER A 353 -4.78 -9.71 -18.17
C SER A 353 -5.15 -10.00 -16.71
N ILE A 354 -4.98 -9.01 -15.82
CA ILE A 354 -5.38 -9.12 -14.42
C ILE A 354 -6.88 -9.37 -14.30
N LEU A 355 -7.73 -8.62 -15.01
CA LEU A 355 -9.18 -8.82 -14.96
C LEU A 355 -9.60 -10.20 -15.45
N VAL A 356 -8.98 -10.73 -16.49
CA VAL A 356 -9.26 -12.09 -16.98
C VAL A 356 -8.87 -13.13 -15.92
N GLN A 357 -7.68 -12.99 -15.32
CA GLN A 357 -7.20 -13.89 -14.28
C GLN A 357 -7.99 -13.78 -12.98
N VAL A 358 -8.56 -12.62 -12.66
CA VAL A 358 -9.34 -12.44 -11.44
C VAL A 358 -10.80 -12.84 -11.65
N GLY A 359 -11.43 -12.39 -12.75
CA GLY A 359 -12.81 -12.68 -13.10
C GLY A 359 -13.05 -14.14 -13.49
N GLY A 360 -12.02 -14.86 -13.95
CA GLY A 360 -12.09 -16.30 -14.22
C GLY A 360 -12.11 -17.20 -12.98
N HIS A 361 -11.95 -16.64 -11.77
CA HIS A 361 -11.88 -17.40 -10.53
C HIS A 361 -13.08 -17.11 -9.61
N PRO A 362 -14.02 -18.06 -9.46
CA PRO A 362 -15.23 -17.89 -8.64
C PRO A 362 -14.93 -17.53 -7.18
N GLY A 363 -13.77 -17.93 -6.67
CA GLY A 363 -13.33 -17.64 -5.30
C GLY A 363 -12.79 -16.22 -5.08
N PHE A 364 -12.66 -15.38 -6.11
CA PHE A 364 -12.24 -13.97 -5.94
C PHE A 364 -13.42 -12.99 -5.87
N VAL A 365 -14.61 -13.43 -6.30
CA VAL A 365 -15.79 -12.57 -6.52
C VAL A 365 -16.89 -12.79 -5.47
N ALA A 366 -16.77 -13.80 -4.60
CA ALA A 366 -17.78 -14.15 -3.60
C ALA A 366 -17.90 -13.10 -2.46
#